data_AF-A0AB73GZG8-F1
#
_entry.id   AF-A0AB73GZG8-F1
#
_cell.length_a   1.000
_cell.length_b   1.000
_cell.length_c   1.000
_cell.angle_alpha   90.00
_cell.angle_beta   90.00
_cell.angle_gamma   90.00
#
_symmetry.space_group_name_H-M   'P 1'
#
loop_
_entity.id
_entity.type
_entity.pdbx_description
1 polymer ?
#
loop_
_entity_poly.entity_id
_entity_poly.type
_entity_poly.pdbx_seq_one_letter_code
_entity_poly.pdbx_strand_id
1 'polypeptide(L)'
;MLKRCAGAWSGGEPPDEHEERLRAALIRLELSTWPLHGRIALEEKGENLRQLHVLDAWHYLGTVTTLTAARKLKGEPLGFDRDSYRIIRAAIESGLHAITVLGS
;
A
#
# COMPACT_ATOMS: atom_id res chain seq x y z
N MET A 1 -8.78 36.77 -26.87
CA MET A 1 -9.49 36.61 -25.57
C MET A 1 -9.09 35.27 -24.97
N LEU A 2 -8.07 35.25 -24.12
CA LEU A 2 -7.63 34.09 -23.34
C LEU A 2 -7.31 34.61 -21.94
N LYS A 3 -8.16 34.26 -20.97
CA LYS A 3 -8.06 34.70 -19.57
C LYS A 3 -7.25 33.68 -18.77
N ARG A 4 -6.26 34.22 -18.07
CA ARG A 4 -5.73 33.83 -16.74
C ARG A 4 -4.85 32.58 -16.65
N CYS A 5 -3.56 32.82 -16.94
CA CYS A 5 -2.54 32.55 -15.92
C CYS A 5 -2.71 33.55 -14.76
N ALA A 6 -2.61 33.10 -13.51
CA ALA A 6 -2.38 33.91 -12.32
C ALA A 6 -2.02 32.96 -11.17
N GLY A 7 -0.82 32.92 -10.61
CA GLY A 7 0.39 33.65 -10.87
C GLY A 7 1.51 32.88 -10.16
N ALA A 8 2.49 32.43 -10.92
CA ALA A 8 3.80 32.17 -10.36
C ALA A 8 4.47 33.52 -10.17
N TRP A 9 5.04 33.74 -8.99
CA TRP A 9 5.96 34.83 -8.65
C TRP A 9 5.34 36.17 -8.24
N SER A 10 5.16 36.33 -6.93
CA SER A 10 5.51 37.51 -6.11
C SER A 10 4.83 37.37 -4.74
N GLY A 11 5.58 37.57 -3.65
CA GLY A 11 5.26 37.11 -2.29
C GLY A 11 3.83 37.35 -1.80
N GLY A 12 3.25 36.35 -1.14
CA GLY A 12 1.92 36.48 -0.56
C GLY A 12 1.22 35.21 -0.07
N GLU A 13 1.92 34.09 0.19
CA GLU A 13 1.32 32.96 0.90
C GLU A 13 2.25 32.55 2.06
N PRO A 14 1.74 32.39 3.28
CA PRO A 14 2.55 31.97 4.43
C PRO A 14 3.18 30.60 4.13
N PRO A 15 4.49 30.41 4.39
CA PRO A 15 5.22 29.21 4.01
C PRO A 15 4.67 27.92 4.63
N ASP A 16 3.97 28.04 5.76
CA ASP A 16 3.45 26.90 6.53
C ASP A 16 2.40 26.08 5.76
N GLU A 17 1.47 26.71 5.05
CA GLU A 17 0.38 25.98 4.38
C GLU A 17 0.84 25.25 3.11
N HIS A 18 1.88 25.79 2.46
CA HIS A 18 2.52 25.16 1.32
C HIS A 18 3.45 24.02 1.75
N GLU A 19 4.24 24.22 2.82
CA GLU A 19 5.04 23.15 3.43
C GLU A 19 4.16 22.02 3.96
N GLU A 20 3.00 22.32 4.55
CA GLU A 20 2.11 21.29 5.09
C GLU A 20 1.41 20.51 3.97
N ARG A 21 1.03 21.17 2.87
CA ARG A 21 0.57 20.47 1.65
C ARG A 21 1.67 19.65 1.00
N LEU A 22 2.89 20.17 0.93
CA LEU A 22 4.04 19.47 0.37
C LEU A 22 4.45 18.29 1.25
N ARG A 23 4.45 18.44 2.58
CA ARG A 23 4.68 17.38 3.57
C ARG A 23 3.55 16.37 3.56
N ALA A 24 2.28 16.77 3.50
CA ALA A 24 1.17 15.83 3.37
C ALA A 24 1.23 15.07 2.03
N ALA A 25 1.68 15.71 0.94
CA ALA A 25 1.92 15.05 -0.34
C ALA A 25 3.15 14.13 -0.29
N LEU A 26 4.21 14.51 0.42
CA LEU A 26 5.43 13.71 0.63
C LEU A 26 5.17 12.52 1.56
N ILE A 27 4.45 12.69 2.66
CA ILE A 27 3.97 11.61 3.55
C ILE A 27 3.07 10.64 2.78
N ARG A 28 2.30 11.14 1.81
CA ARG A 28 1.54 10.29 0.86
C ARG A 28 2.43 9.58 -0.17
N LEU A 29 3.63 10.11 -0.45
CA LEU A 29 4.63 9.54 -1.36
C LEU A 29 5.67 8.67 -0.65
N GLU A 30 5.79 8.75 0.67
CA GLU A 30 6.63 7.89 1.48
C GLU A 30 5.99 6.50 1.50
N LEU A 31 6.35 5.72 0.49
CA LEU A 31 6.25 4.27 0.54
C LEU A 31 7.06 3.85 1.76
N SER A 32 6.37 3.47 2.83
CA SER A 32 7.05 2.91 3.98
C SER A 32 7.82 1.68 3.54
N THR A 33 9.05 1.57 4.01
CA THR A 33 9.84 0.34 3.84
C THR A 33 9.02 -0.85 4.31
N TRP A 34 9.01 -1.92 3.50
CA TRP A 34 8.28 -3.15 3.79
C TRP A 34 8.73 -3.68 5.17
N PRO A 35 7.84 -3.73 6.18
CA PRO A 35 8.25 -3.97 7.56
C PRO A 35 8.52 -5.44 7.89
N LEU A 36 8.22 -6.36 6.97
CA LEU A 36 8.22 -7.81 7.21
C LEU A 36 9.35 -8.47 6.42
N HIS A 37 10.09 -9.39 7.04
CA HIS A 37 11.19 -10.09 6.37
C HIS A 37 10.65 -11.21 5.48
N GLY A 38 10.25 -10.85 4.25
CA GLY A 38 9.84 -11.77 3.20
C GLY A 38 8.35 -11.73 2.87
N ARG A 39 7.91 -12.75 2.11
CA ARG A 39 6.52 -12.93 1.69
C ARG A 39 5.61 -13.17 2.89
N ILE A 40 4.41 -12.61 2.85
CA ILE A 40 3.38 -12.84 3.85
C ILE A 40 2.09 -13.34 3.20
N ALA A 41 1.28 -14.04 3.97
CA ALA A 41 -0.11 -14.30 3.70
C ALA A 41 -0.94 -13.51 4.73
N LEU A 42 -1.81 -12.63 4.24
CA LEU A 42 -2.81 -11.95 5.03
C LEU A 42 -4.11 -12.77 4.97
N GLU A 43 -4.57 -13.22 6.12
CA GLU A 43 -5.77 -14.03 6.24
C GLU A 43 -7.00 -13.15 6.45
N GLU A 44 -7.94 -13.28 5.52
CA GLU A 44 -9.27 -12.72 5.61
C GLU A 44 -10.28 -13.82 5.94
N LYS A 45 -11.08 -13.58 6.98
CA LYS A 45 -12.13 -14.47 7.45
C LYS A 45 -13.49 -13.77 7.29
N GLY A 46 -14.31 -14.28 6.39
CA GLY A 46 -15.74 -13.97 6.32
C GLY A 46 -16.57 -15.06 7.00
N GLU A 47 -17.89 -14.89 7.01
CA GLU A 47 -18.82 -15.83 7.68
C GLU A 47 -18.71 -17.28 7.16
N ASN A 48 -18.41 -17.49 5.88
CA ASN A 48 -18.25 -18.81 5.27
C ASN A 48 -17.04 -18.90 4.33
N LEU A 49 -16.13 -17.92 4.36
CA LEU A 49 -15.01 -17.83 3.44
C LEU A 49 -13.72 -17.55 4.20
N ARG A 50 -12.67 -18.28 3.83
CA ARG A 50 -11.30 -18.06 4.30
C ARG A 50 -10.40 -17.84 3.11
N GLN A 51 -9.80 -16.65 3.03
CA GLN A 51 -8.93 -16.26 1.95
C GLN A 51 -7.58 -15.83 2.51
N LEU A 52 -6.51 -16.18 1.81
CA LEU A 52 -5.13 -15.87 2.13
C LEU A 52 -4.58 -15.03 0.98
N HIS A 53 -4.42 -13.75 1.21
CA HIS A 53 -3.86 -12.80 0.26
C HIS A 53 -2.35 -12.81 0.40
N VAL A 54 -1.65 -13.25 -0.65
CA VAL A 54 -0.19 -13.38 -0.65
C VAL A 54 0.42 -12.05 -1.11
N LEU A 55 1.33 -11.53 -0.30
CA LEU A 55 1.98 -10.24 -0.52
C LEU A 55 3.51 -10.40 -0.45
N ASP A 56 4.22 -9.70 -1.34
CA ASP A 56 5.69 -9.66 -1.38
C ASP A 56 6.18 -8.24 -1.62
N ALA A 57 6.88 -7.63 -0.66
CA ALA A 57 7.43 -6.28 -0.80
C ALA A 57 6.42 -5.25 -1.38
N TRP A 58 5.23 -5.16 -0.77
CA TRP A 58 4.07 -4.37 -1.23
C TRP A 58 3.38 -4.82 -2.52
N HIS A 59 3.85 -5.88 -3.18
CA HIS A 59 3.22 -6.44 -4.36
C HIS A 59 2.21 -7.51 -3.96
N TYR A 60 1.03 -7.43 -4.55
CA TYR A 60 0.00 -8.44 -4.41
C TYR A 60 0.22 -9.56 -5.42
N LEU A 61 0.48 -10.78 -4.92
CA LEU A 61 0.73 -11.96 -5.76
C LEU A 61 -0.54 -12.74 -6.09
N GLY A 62 -1.58 -12.61 -5.26
CA GLY A 62 -2.89 -13.26 -5.48
C GLY A 62 -3.54 -13.77 -4.20
N THR A 63 -4.77 -14.30 -4.35
CA THR A 63 -5.52 -14.95 -3.27
C THR A 63 -5.46 -16.46 -3.41
N VAL A 64 -5.26 -17.15 -2.29
CA VAL A 64 -5.37 -18.60 -2.16
C VAL A 64 -6.20 -18.96 -0.94
N THR A 65 -6.62 -20.21 -0.80
CA THR A 65 -7.40 -20.69 0.35
C THR A 65 -6.57 -21.52 1.34
N THR A 66 -5.34 -21.87 0.98
CA THR A 66 -4.45 -22.70 1.81
C THR A 66 -3.04 -22.13 1.90
N LEU A 67 -2.40 -22.29 3.06
CA LEU A 67 -1.00 -21.87 3.27
C LEU A 67 -0.02 -22.63 2.36
N THR A 68 -0.31 -23.88 2.03
CA THR A 68 0.51 -24.67 1.10
C THR A 68 0.49 -24.08 -0.30
N ALA A 69 -0.68 -23.64 -0.79
CA ALA A 69 -0.79 -22.92 -2.05
C ALA A 69 -0.10 -21.56 -1.97
N ALA A 70 -0.20 -20.86 -0.83
CA ALA A 70 0.43 -19.55 -0.64
C ALA A 70 1.96 -19.62 -0.80
N ARG A 71 2.60 -20.64 -0.20
CA ARG A 71 4.05 -20.87 -0.34
C ARG A 71 4.47 -21.20 -1.77
N LYS A 72 3.62 -21.91 -2.51
CA LYS A 72 3.86 -22.32 -3.90
C LYS A 72 3.50 -21.25 -4.92
N LEU A 73 2.75 -20.21 -4.52
CA LEU A 73 2.34 -19.14 -5.40
C LEU A 73 3.59 -18.39 -5.88
N LYS A 74 3.93 -18.62 -7.15
CA LYS A 74 4.88 -17.83 -7.90
C LYS A 74 4.06 -16.83 -8.69
N GLY A 75 3.68 -15.73 -8.05
CA GLY A 75 3.12 -14.60 -8.77
C GLY A 75 4.26 -13.88 -9.48
N GLU A 76 4.07 -13.55 -10.75
CA GLU A 76 4.79 -12.40 -11.29
C GLU A 76 4.22 -11.17 -10.57
N PRO A 77 5.04 -10.30 -9.97
CA PRO A 77 4.54 -9.07 -9.40
C PRO A 77 3.90 -8.27 -10.53
N LEU A 78 2.56 -8.29 -10.59
CA LEU A 78 1.79 -7.26 -11.24
C LEU A 78 2.29 -5.97 -10.61
N GLY A 79 2.87 -5.09 -11.44
CA GLY A 79 3.71 -3.99 -10.98
C GLY A 79 3.08 -3.17 -9.85
N PHE A 80 3.92 -2.45 -9.12
CA PHE A 80 3.48 -1.60 -8.00
C PHE A 80 2.27 -0.72 -8.38
N ASP A 81 1.18 -0.88 -7.65
CA ASP A 81 -0.03 -0.06 -7.75
C ASP A 81 -0.27 0.68 -6.43
N ARG A 82 -0.50 1.99 -6.52
CA ARG A 82 -0.65 2.87 -5.35
C ARG A 82 -1.89 2.51 -4.54
N ASP A 83 -2.95 2.08 -5.20
CA ASP A 83 -4.19 1.74 -4.52
C ASP A 83 -4.04 0.43 -3.74
N SER A 84 -3.38 -0.56 -4.35
CA SER A 84 -2.97 -1.80 -3.69
C SER A 84 -2.09 -1.53 -2.47
N TYR A 85 -1.09 -0.64 -2.56
CA TYR A 85 -0.28 -0.22 -1.41
C TYR A 85 -1.13 0.35 -0.27
N ARG A 86 -2.05 1.28 -0.57
CA ARG A 86 -2.92 1.89 0.45
C ARG A 86 -3.81 0.85 1.14
N ILE A 87 -4.37 -0.08 0.37
CA ILE A 87 -5.21 -1.17 0.89
C ILE A 87 -4.39 -2.10 1.79
N ILE A 88 -3.22 -2.55 1.32
CA ILE A 88 -2.34 -3.46 2.08
C ILE A 88 -1.88 -2.78 3.36
N ARG A 89 -1.45 -1.52 3.29
CA ARG A 89 -0.99 -0.75 4.44
C ARG A 89 -2.10 -0.60 5.47
N ALA A 90 -3.29 -0.18 5.05
CA ALA A 90 -4.43 -0.04 5.95
C ALA A 90 -4.81 -1.39 6.57
N ALA A 91 -4.77 -2.49 5.81
CA ALA A 91 -5.05 -3.83 6.32
C ALA A 91 -4.03 -4.25 7.39
N ILE A 92 -2.73 -4.02 7.16
CA ILE A 92 -1.66 -4.29 8.13
C ILE A 92 -1.83 -3.42 9.38
N GLU A 93 -2.05 -2.12 9.21
CA GLU A 93 -2.21 -1.15 10.32
C GLU A 93 -3.48 -1.40 11.15
N SER A 94 -4.56 -1.87 10.51
CA SER A 94 -5.81 -2.18 11.21
C SER A 94 -5.67 -3.32 12.22
N GLY A 95 -4.71 -4.23 12.02
CA GLY A 95 -4.53 -5.41 12.86
C GLY A 95 -5.71 -6.39 12.86
N LEU A 96 -6.70 -6.20 11.98
CA LEU A 96 -7.91 -7.03 11.91
C LEU A 96 -7.68 -8.38 11.24
N HIS A 97 -6.62 -8.47 10.43
CA HIS A 97 -6.29 -9.65 9.64
C HIS A 97 -5.09 -10.38 10.24
N ALA A 98 -5.15 -11.71 10.28
CA ALA A 98 -4.02 -12.49 10.75
C ALA A 98 -2.94 -12.53 9.67
N ILE A 99 -1.72 -12.12 10.02
CA ILE A 99 -0.58 -12.10 9.09
C ILE A 99 0.32 -13.29 9.38
N THR A 100 0.59 -14.10 8.36
CA THR A 100 1.52 -15.24 8.44
C THR A 100 2.70 -15.00 7.52
N VAL A 101 3.93 -15.01 8.04
CA VAL A 101 5.13 -14.94 7.21
C VAL A 101 5.35 -16.28 6.50
N LEU A 102 5.52 -16.25 5.19
CA LEU A 102 5.74 -17.40 4.31
C LEU A 102 7.23 -17.65 4.03
N GLY A 103 8.12 -16.88 4.66
CA GLY A 103 9.56 -17.09 4.67
C GLY A 103 9.91 -18.51 5.10
N SER A 104 10.70 -19.17 4.25
CA SER A 104 11.23 -20.52 4.43
C SER A 104 12.09 -20.65 5.67
#